data_AF-A0A3D0SCW5-F1
#
_entry.id   AF-A0A3D0SCW5-F1
#
_cell.length_a   1.000
_cell.length_b   1.000
_cell.length_c   1.000
_cell.angle_alpha   90.00
_cell.angle_beta   90.00
_cell.angle_gamma   90.00
#
_symmetry.space_group_name_H-M   'P 1'
#
loop_
_entity.id
_entity.type
_entity.pdbx_description
1 polymer ?
#
loop_
_entity_poly.entity_id
_entity_poly.type
_entity_poly.pdbx_seq_one_letter_code
_entity_poly.pdbx_strand_id
1 'polypeptide(L)'
;MSNAPFSEYIKALGKGQRGARHLTQAEAFDAFSQLLNQSIAPEQAGAFLMLLRMQEESVEELCGFIAACREKLPAELSAMQATVDIGCYAGKRRQLPWYLLSAALLAKAGYRVCLHGASEPGSKRFYASHALADLGLPLATSIEHAQQTMDGINACYLDLG
;
A
#
# COMPACT_ATOMS: atom_id res chain seq x y z
N MET A 1 4.08 12.96 -22.53
CA MET A 1 3.32 13.09 -21.28
C MET A 1 1.92 13.55 -21.64
N SER A 2 0.89 12.80 -21.21
CA SER A 2 -0.51 13.09 -21.53
C SER A 2 -0.93 14.35 -20.75
N ASN A 3 -1.27 15.42 -21.46
CA ASN A 3 -1.69 16.71 -20.90
C ASN A 3 -3.23 16.76 -20.69
N ALA A 4 -3.85 15.61 -20.48
CA ALA A 4 -5.30 15.51 -20.40
C ALA A 4 -5.79 16.10 -19.06
N PRO A 5 -6.87 16.91 -19.07
CA PRO A 5 -7.45 17.40 -17.82
C PRO A 5 -7.99 16.21 -17.01
N PHE A 6 -7.77 16.21 -15.69
CA PHE A 6 -8.13 15.10 -14.80
C PHE A 6 -9.63 14.70 -14.89
N SER A 7 -10.50 15.65 -15.26
CA SER A 7 -11.91 15.40 -15.54
C SER A 7 -12.16 14.32 -16.60
N GLU A 8 -11.24 14.11 -17.55
CA GLU A 8 -11.39 13.04 -18.55
C GLU A 8 -11.23 11.64 -17.94
N TYR A 9 -10.41 11.48 -16.87
CA TYR A 9 -10.32 10.22 -16.13
C TYR A 9 -11.60 9.92 -15.36
N ILE A 10 -12.13 10.92 -14.65
CA ILE A 10 -13.42 10.82 -13.95
C ILE A 10 -14.54 10.47 -14.93
N LYS A 11 -14.55 11.12 -16.10
CA LYS A 11 -15.54 10.88 -17.15
C LYS A 11 -15.40 9.49 -17.78
N ALA A 12 -14.18 8.98 -17.94
CA ALA A 12 -13.95 7.60 -18.41
C ALA A 12 -14.57 6.59 -17.42
N LEU A 13 -14.39 6.79 -16.12
CA LEU A 13 -14.91 5.91 -15.06
C LEU A 13 -16.40 6.13 -14.73
N GLY A 14 -16.92 7.34 -14.95
CA GLY A 14 -18.20 7.82 -14.40
C GLY A 14 -19.37 7.93 -15.38
N LYS A 15 -19.23 7.51 -16.65
CA LYS A 15 -20.27 7.63 -17.70
C LYS A 15 -21.49 6.70 -17.54
N GLY A 16 -21.68 6.07 -16.38
CA GLY A 16 -22.77 5.14 -16.10
C GLY A 16 -22.61 3.75 -16.76
N GLN A 17 -23.57 2.86 -16.52
CA GLN A 17 -23.44 1.41 -16.82
C GLN A 17 -23.04 1.05 -18.26
N ARG A 18 -23.36 1.88 -19.25
CA ARG A 18 -23.08 1.60 -20.67
C ARG A 18 -21.91 2.38 -21.26
N GLY A 19 -21.39 3.38 -20.55
CA GLY A 19 -20.39 4.30 -21.08
C GLY A 19 -19.13 4.41 -20.25
N ALA A 20 -19.12 3.85 -19.04
CA ALA A 20 -17.92 3.73 -18.24
C ALA A 20 -16.97 2.70 -18.86
N ARG A 21 -15.67 2.97 -18.72
CA ARG A 21 -14.60 2.06 -19.08
C ARG A 21 -13.48 2.15 -18.04
N HIS A 22 -12.70 1.10 -17.94
CA HIS A 22 -11.42 1.14 -17.23
C HIS A 22 -10.44 2.09 -17.94
N LEU A 23 -9.55 2.67 -17.15
CA LEU A 23 -8.41 3.40 -17.65
C LEU A 23 -7.38 2.44 -18.27
N THR A 24 -6.69 2.91 -19.29
CA THR A 24 -5.47 2.23 -19.75
C THR A 24 -4.38 2.37 -18.69
N GLN A 25 -3.37 1.50 -18.73
CA GLN A 25 -2.25 1.57 -17.78
C GLN A 25 -1.57 2.94 -17.76
N ALA A 26 -1.43 3.59 -18.92
CA ALA A 26 -0.84 4.93 -19.03
C ALA A 26 -1.73 6.02 -18.42
N GLU A 27 -3.05 5.96 -18.63
CA GLU A 27 -4.01 6.87 -18.00
C GLU A 27 -4.06 6.67 -16.48
N ALA A 28 -4.04 5.43 -16.03
CA ALA A 28 -4.03 5.08 -14.61
C ALA A 28 -2.75 5.57 -13.91
N PHE A 29 -1.59 5.37 -14.54
CA PHE A 29 -0.32 5.91 -14.06
C PHE A 29 -0.37 7.44 -13.92
N ASP A 30 -0.84 8.14 -14.95
CA ASP A 30 -0.91 9.60 -14.95
C ASP A 30 -1.90 10.13 -13.90
N ALA A 31 -3.12 9.57 -13.87
CA ALA A 31 -4.14 9.94 -12.89
C ALA A 31 -3.66 9.74 -11.45
N PHE A 32 -3.05 8.59 -11.16
CA PHE A 32 -2.58 8.28 -9.81
C PHE A 32 -1.33 9.09 -9.44
N SER A 33 -0.46 9.40 -10.39
CA SER A 33 0.66 10.32 -10.18
C SER A 33 0.18 11.71 -9.78
N GLN A 34 -0.83 12.26 -10.47
CA GLN A 34 -1.44 13.55 -10.13
C GLN A 34 -2.11 13.52 -8.75
N LEU A 35 -2.81 12.43 -8.41
CA LEU A 35 -3.41 12.21 -7.08
C LEU A 35 -2.34 12.21 -5.99
N LEU A 36 -1.26 11.43 -6.14
CA LEU A 36 -0.17 11.31 -5.17
C LEU A 36 0.61 12.64 -5.02
N ASN A 37 0.72 13.42 -6.09
CA ASN A 37 1.32 14.75 -6.06
C ASN A 37 0.42 15.83 -5.44
N GLN A 38 -0.82 15.48 -5.07
CA GLN A 38 -1.84 16.43 -4.60
C GLN A 38 -2.06 17.60 -5.58
N SER A 39 -1.90 17.35 -6.88
CA SER A 39 -1.96 18.39 -7.93
C SER A 39 -3.36 18.54 -8.55
N ILE A 40 -4.40 18.00 -7.91
CA ILE A 40 -5.79 17.99 -8.38
C ILE A 40 -6.72 18.52 -7.30
N ALA A 41 -7.91 18.97 -7.69
CA ALA A 41 -8.89 19.46 -6.73
C ALA A 41 -9.36 18.32 -5.80
N PRO A 42 -9.58 18.59 -4.48
CA PRO A 42 -10.06 17.56 -3.54
C PRO A 42 -11.36 16.88 -3.98
N GLU A 43 -12.25 17.63 -4.63
CA GLU A 43 -13.51 17.13 -5.17
C GLU A 43 -13.28 16.13 -6.30
N GLN A 44 -12.26 16.36 -7.14
CA GLN A 44 -11.86 15.45 -8.21
C GLN A 44 -11.23 14.18 -7.65
N ALA A 45 -10.36 14.31 -6.64
CA ALA A 45 -9.78 13.17 -5.93
C ALA A 45 -10.87 12.30 -5.30
N GLY A 46 -11.82 12.92 -4.59
CA GLY A 46 -12.95 12.23 -3.98
C GLY A 46 -13.82 11.51 -5.01
N ALA A 47 -14.17 12.17 -6.10
CA ALA A 47 -14.95 11.56 -7.18
C ALA A 47 -14.22 10.38 -7.82
N PHE A 48 -12.92 10.52 -8.11
CA PHE A 48 -12.10 9.45 -8.68
C PHE A 48 -12.02 8.22 -7.77
N LEU A 49 -11.71 8.41 -6.49
CA LEU A 49 -11.63 7.31 -5.51
C LEU A 49 -12.98 6.62 -5.30
N MET A 50 -14.09 7.36 -5.32
CA MET A 50 -15.43 6.77 -5.23
C MET A 50 -15.81 5.98 -6.48
N LEU A 51 -15.41 6.43 -7.66
CA LEU A 51 -15.63 5.69 -8.89
C LEU A 51 -14.84 4.38 -8.93
N LEU A 52 -13.55 4.41 -8.54
CA LEU A 52 -12.75 3.19 -8.38
C LEU A 52 -13.39 2.21 -7.38
N ARG A 53 -13.87 2.72 -6.25
CA ARG A 53 -14.54 1.90 -5.24
C ARG A 53 -15.81 1.21 -5.76
N MET A 54 -16.52 1.82 -6.71
CA MET A 54 -17.75 1.28 -7.28
C MET A 54 -17.50 0.33 -8.46
N GLN A 55 -16.52 0.65 -9.30
CA GLN A 55 -16.19 -0.11 -10.52
C GLN A 55 -15.30 -1.32 -10.23
N GLU A 56 -14.52 -1.25 -9.13
CA GLU A 56 -13.34 -2.09 -8.90
C GLU A 56 -12.24 -1.85 -9.95
N GLU A 57 -10.99 -2.09 -9.58
CA GLU A 57 -9.84 -1.83 -10.44
C GLU A 57 -9.58 -2.98 -11.43
N SER A 58 -9.29 -2.64 -12.69
CA SER A 58 -8.75 -3.57 -13.70
C SER A 58 -7.26 -3.85 -13.49
N VAL A 59 -6.75 -4.87 -14.21
CA VAL A 59 -5.31 -5.20 -14.19
C VAL A 59 -4.47 -4.03 -14.70
N GLU A 60 -4.88 -3.40 -15.81
CA GLU A 60 -4.19 -2.25 -16.37
C GLU A 60 -4.14 -1.07 -15.39
N GLU A 61 -5.25 -0.80 -14.71
CA GLU A 61 -5.34 0.23 -13.68
C GLU A 61 -4.39 -0.04 -12.52
N LEU A 62 -4.42 -1.25 -11.96
CA LEU A 62 -3.53 -1.65 -10.88
C LEU A 62 -2.05 -1.55 -11.28
N CYS A 63 -1.69 -1.98 -12.49
CA CYS A 63 -0.32 -1.84 -13.00
C CYS A 63 0.10 -0.37 -13.09
N GLY A 64 -0.79 0.52 -13.54
CA GLY A 64 -0.53 1.96 -13.61
C GLY A 64 -0.39 2.60 -12.22
N PHE A 65 -1.29 2.28 -11.29
CA PHE A 65 -1.27 2.78 -9.93
C PHE A 65 0.00 2.34 -9.18
N ILE A 66 0.37 1.06 -9.30
CA ILE A 66 1.60 0.53 -8.69
C ILE A 66 2.84 1.21 -9.28
N ALA A 67 2.88 1.45 -10.59
CA ALA A 67 3.99 2.16 -11.21
C ALA A 67 4.12 3.60 -10.66
N ALA A 68 3.01 4.32 -10.51
CA ALA A 68 2.99 5.66 -9.92
C ALA A 68 3.44 5.65 -8.44
N CYS A 69 2.99 4.67 -7.65
CA CYS A 69 3.47 4.49 -6.27
C CYS A 69 4.99 4.27 -6.22
N ARG A 70 5.53 3.42 -7.10
CA ARG A 70 6.96 3.08 -7.13
C ARG A 70 7.86 4.28 -7.41
N GLU A 71 7.40 5.27 -8.19
CA GLU A 71 8.16 6.52 -8.40
C GLU A 71 8.28 7.38 -7.14
N LYS A 72 7.42 7.15 -6.15
CA LYS A 72 7.42 7.87 -4.86
C LYS A 72 8.11 7.11 -3.74
N LEU A 73 8.40 5.83 -3.93
CA LEU A 73 9.05 5.02 -2.90
C LEU A 73 10.53 5.43 -2.74
N PRO A 74 11.01 5.65 -1.50
CA PRO A 74 12.42 5.89 -1.25
C PRO A 74 13.29 4.71 -1.71
N ALA A 75 14.46 5.02 -2.28
CA ALA A 75 15.38 4.01 -2.81
C ALA A 75 15.91 3.05 -1.71
N GLU A 76 15.96 3.55 -0.48
CA GLU A 76 16.38 2.83 0.72
C GLU A 76 15.49 1.61 1.02
N LEU A 77 14.20 1.66 0.66
CA LEU A 77 13.31 0.49 0.76
C LEU A 77 13.73 -0.65 -0.15
N SER A 78 14.32 -0.34 -1.32
CA SER A 78 14.83 -1.37 -2.21
C SER A 78 16.15 -1.96 -1.71
N ALA A 79 16.94 -1.16 -0.98
CA ALA A 79 18.22 -1.60 -0.40
C ALA A 79 18.03 -2.61 0.76
N MET A 80 16.84 -2.66 1.35
CA MET A 80 16.46 -3.64 2.38
C MET A 80 16.54 -5.10 1.92
N GLN A 81 16.41 -5.36 0.62
CA GLN A 81 16.51 -6.70 0.02
C GLN A 81 15.66 -7.75 0.73
N ALA A 82 14.42 -7.38 1.08
CA ALA A 82 13.47 -8.31 1.66
C ALA A 82 13.22 -9.47 0.68
N THR A 83 13.30 -10.70 1.17
CA THR A 83 12.96 -11.90 0.40
C THR A 83 11.46 -12.11 0.36
N VAL A 84 10.77 -11.74 1.44
CA VAL A 84 9.31 -11.83 1.57
C VAL A 84 8.78 -10.48 2.04
N ASP A 85 7.79 -9.96 1.32
CA ASP A 85 7.11 -8.70 1.62
C ASP A 85 5.65 -8.97 2.01
N ILE A 86 5.22 -8.52 3.19
CA ILE A 86 3.91 -8.85 3.79
C ILE A 86 3.17 -7.58 4.20
N GLY A 87 2.14 -7.23 3.42
CA GLY A 87 1.22 -6.15 3.74
C GLY A 87 0.24 -6.49 4.87
N CYS A 88 0.25 -5.68 5.92
CA CYS A 88 -0.44 -5.86 7.20
C CYS A 88 -1.53 -4.79 7.42
N TYR A 89 -2.39 -4.57 6.41
CA TYR A 89 -3.38 -3.48 6.40
C TYR A 89 -4.77 -3.85 6.95
N ALA A 90 -5.00 -5.13 7.23
CA ALA A 90 -6.28 -5.62 7.70
C ALA A 90 -6.34 -5.70 9.24
N GLY A 91 -7.45 -5.25 9.82
CA GLY A 91 -7.76 -5.44 11.25
C GLY A 91 -9.26 -5.69 11.52
N LYS A 92 -10.07 -5.88 10.46
CA LYS A 92 -11.54 -5.90 10.56
C LYS A 92 -12.09 -7.14 11.28
N ARG A 93 -11.42 -8.28 11.13
CA ARG A 93 -11.82 -9.52 11.83
C ARG A 93 -11.19 -9.52 13.22
N ARG A 94 -11.97 -9.88 14.24
CA ARG A 94 -11.49 -10.12 15.61
C ARG A 94 -10.76 -11.47 15.69
N GLN A 95 -9.69 -11.60 14.92
CA GLN A 95 -8.84 -12.77 14.87
C GLN A 95 -7.41 -12.33 15.19
N LEU A 96 -6.69 -13.18 15.91
CA LEU A 96 -5.28 -12.97 16.14
C LEU A 96 -4.53 -13.04 14.80
N PRO A 97 -3.44 -12.26 14.62
CA PRO A 97 -2.65 -12.23 13.39
C PRO A 97 -1.77 -13.49 13.29
N TRP A 98 -2.39 -14.66 13.11
CA TRP A 98 -1.70 -15.96 13.13
C TRP A 98 -0.58 -16.08 12.08
N TYR A 99 -0.66 -15.32 11.00
CA TYR A 99 0.39 -15.27 9.97
C TYR A 99 1.74 -14.75 10.51
N LEU A 100 1.77 -14.03 11.64
CA LEU A 100 3.02 -13.63 12.30
C LEU A 100 3.85 -14.84 12.75
N LEU A 101 3.22 -15.97 13.05
CA LEU A 101 3.93 -17.22 13.32
C LEU A 101 4.68 -17.71 12.07
N SER A 102 4.04 -17.65 10.91
CA SER A 102 4.68 -18.00 9.63
C SER A 102 5.83 -17.06 9.30
N ALA A 103 5.68 -15.75 9.54
CA ALA A 103 6.75 -14.78 9.39
C ALA A 103 7.95 -15.09 10.30
N ALA A 104 7.70 -15.42 11.57
CA ALA A 104 8.75 -15.81 12.51
C ALA A 104 9.50 -17.09 12.07
N LEU A 105 8.78 -18.08 11.54
CA LEU A 105 9.40 -19.30 11.02
C LEU A 105 10.28 -19.03 9.78
N LEU A 106 9.84 -18.15 8.88
CA LEU A 106 10.63 -17.72 7.72
C LEU A 106 11.90 -16.98 8.14
N ALA A 107 11.79 -16.04 9.07
CA ALA A 107 12.94 -15.31 9.61
C ALA A 107 13.95 -16.25 10.28
N LYS A 108 13.46 -17.23 11.07
CA LYS A 108 14.29 -18.28 11.68
C LYS A 108 14.97 -19.19 10.66
N ALA A 109 14.35 -19.40 9.50
CA ALA A 109 14.94 -20.14 8.39
C ALA A 109 15.96 -19.31 7.56
N GLY A 110 16.19 -18.04 7.91
CA GLY A 110 17.17 -17.17 7.25
C GLY A 110 16.61 -16.29 6.14
N TYR A 111 15.30 -16.30 5.90
CA TYR A 111 14.68 -15.39 4.93
C TYR A 111 14.51 -14.00 5.53
N ARG A 112 14.81 -12.95 4.74
CA ARG A 112 14.56 -11.56 5.15
C ARG A 112 13.08 -11.23 4.96
N VAL A 113 12.34 -11.08 6.05
CA VAL A 113 10.89 -10.83 6.04
C VAL A 113 10.60 -9.37 6.38
N CYS A 114 10.09 -8.62 5.41
CA CYS A 114 9.57 -7.27 5.64
C CYS A 114 8.06 -7.36 5.83
N LEU A 115 7.58 -7.01 7.02
CA LEU A 115 6.17 -6.71 7.24
C LEU A 115 5.99 -5.20 7.18
N HIS A 116 4.85 -4.74 6.67
CA HIS A 116 4.55 -3.32 6.65
C HIS A 116 3.05 -3.10 6.77
N GLY A 117 2.62 -2.03 7.44
CA GLY A 117 1.20 -1.78 7.62
C GLY A 117 0.93 -0.39 8.17
N ALA A 118 -0.35 -0.08 8.35
CA ALA A 118 -0.79 1.15 8.99
C ALA A 118 -2.01 0.83 9.86
N SER A 119 -2.15 1.56 10.96
CA SER A 119 -3.32 1.47 11.84
C SER A 119 -4.26 2.66 11.60
N GLU A 120 -5.56 2.39 11.60
CA GLU A 120 -6.58 3.44 11.45
C GLU A 120 -6.76 4.18 12.79
N PRO A 121 -6.54 5.50 12.85
CA PRO A 121 -6.70 6.28 14.08
C PRO A 121 -8.12 6.15 14.65
N GLY A 122 -8.23 5.90 15.95
CA GLY A 122 -9.52 5.74 16.64
C GLY A 122 -10.27 4.43 16.36
N SER A 123 -9.69 3.53 15.56
CA SER A 123 -10.29 2.24 15.25
C SER A 123 -10.21 1.28 16.44
N LYS A 124 -11.31 0.58 16.76
CA LYS A 124 -11.34 -0.48 17.79
C LYS A 124 -10.85 -1.84 17.26
N ARG A 125 -10.12 -1.83 16.15
CA ARG A 125 -9.62 -3.01 15.46
C ARG A 125 -8.31 -3.48 16.09
N PHE A 126 -8.05 -4.78 15.98
CA PHE A 126 -6.77 -5.36 16.40
C PHE A 126 -5.86 -5.47 15.17
N TYR A 127 -4.84 -4.63 15.10
CA TYR A 127 -3.82 -4.65 14.05
C TYR A 127 -2.64 -5.53 14.46
N ALA A 128 -1.90 -6.03 13.48
CA ALA A 128 -0.70 -6.81 13.75
C ALA A 128 0.34 -6.03 14.56
N SER A 129 0.43 -4.72 14.35
CA SER A 129 1.27 -3.79 15.13
C SER A 129 1.04 -3.89 16.64
N HIS A 130 -0.17 -4.21 17.09
CA HIS A 130 -0.50 -4.36 18.51
C HIS A 130 0.10 -5.62 19.15
N ALA A 131 0.39 -6.66 18.36
CA ALA A 131 0.94 -7.91 18.86
C ALA A 131 2.48 -7.93 18.87
N LEU A 132 3.14 -6.95 18.24
CA LEU A 132 4.58 -7.03 17.96
C LEU A 132 5.43 -7.01 19.23
N ALA A 133 5.07 -6.17 20.20
CA ALA A 133 5.78 -6.06 21.48
C ALA A 133 5.81 -7.40 22.24
N ASP A 134 4.70 -8.13 22.25
CA ASP A 134 4.59 -9.45 22.88
C ASP A 134 5.42 -10.51 22.15
N LEU A 135 5.70 -10.30 20.86
CA LEU A 135 6.49 -11.18 20.02
C LEU A 135 7.98 -10.79 19.97
N GLY A 136 8.37 -9.73 20.68
CA GLY A 136 9.75 -9.23 20.67
C GLY A 136 10.17 -8.59 19.35
N LEU A 137 9.23 -8.17 18.50
CA LEU A 137 9.50 -7.44 17.26
C LEU A 137 9.25 -5.94 17.51
N PRO A 138 10.27 -5.06 17.44
CA PRO A 138 10.05 -3.63 17.59
C PRO A 138 9.24 -3.07 16.42
N LEU A 139 8.38 -2.10 16.71
CA LEU A 139 7.66 -1.32 15.69
C LEU A 139 8.62 -0.28 15.10
N ALA A 140 8.99 -0.42 13.83
CA ALA A 140 9.86 0.54 13.18
C ALA A 140 9.07 1.69 12.57
N THR A 141 9.43 2.92 12.92
CA THR A 141 8.83 4.16 12.40
C THR A 141 9.72 4.86 11.37
N SER A 142 10.84 4.23 10.99
CA SER A 142 11.73 4.70 9.93
C SER A 142 12.30 3.52 9.15
N ILE A 143 12.67 3.77 7.88
CA ILE A 143 13.32 2.78 7.03
C ILE A 143 14.62 2.29 7.67
N GLU A 144 15.36 3.21 8.28
CA GLU A 144 16.64 2.93 8.93
C GLU A 144 16.49 1.99 10.13
N HIS A 145 15.46 2.20 10.97
CA HIS A 145 15.14 1.30 12.07
C HIS A 145 14.64 -0.06 11.57
N ALA A 146 13.84 -0.08 10.50
CA ALA A 146 13.38 -1.33 9.89
C ALA A 146 14.57 -2.15 9.34
N GLN A 147 15.51 -1.49 8.66
CA GLN A 147 16.76 -2.09 8.18
C GLN A 147 17.58 -2.70 9.33
N GLN A 148 17.83 -1.94 10.40
CA GLN A 148 18.58 -2.41 11.56
C GLN A 148 17.95 -3.64 12.20
N THR A 149 16.62 -3.64 12.35
CA THR A 149 15.89 -4.78 12.93
C THR A 149 16.02 -6.02 12.04
N MET A 150 15.81 -5.84 10.73
CA MET A 150 15.90 -6.93 9.77
C MET A 150 17.32 -7.50 9.65
N ASP A 151 18.37 -6.68 9.78
CA ASP A 151 19.75 -7.15 9.78
C ASP A 151 20.12 -7.94 11.05
N GLY A 152 19.46 -7.65 12.17
CA GLY A 152 19.67 -8.37 13.43
C GLY A 152 18.94 -9.69 13.52
N ILE A 153 17.66 -9.75 13.10
CA ILE A 153 16.78 -10.90 13.35
C ILE A 153 16.05 -11.43 12.11
N ASN A 154 16.46 -11.02 10.90
CA ASN A 154 15.85 -11.38 9.62
C ASN A 154 14.38 -10.97 9.45
N ALA A 155 13.84 -10.12 10.32
CA ALA A 155 12.49 -9.61 10.24
C ALA A 155 12.40 -8.14 10.65
N CYS A 156 11.50 -7.38 10.03
CA CYS A 156 11.09 -6.06 10.50
C CYS A 156 9.59 -5.85 10.32
N TYR A 157 9.01 -4.94 11.11
CA TYR A 157 7.72 -4.36 10.81
C TYR A 157 7.89 -2.86 10.62
N LEU A 158 7.63 -2.36 9.41
CA LEU A 158 7.64 -0.94 9.10
C LEU A 158 6.23 -0.36 9.21
N ASP A 159 6.04 0.58 10.13
CA ASP A 159 4.82 1.35 10.24
C ASP A 159 4.78 2.43 9.16
N LEU A 160 3.69 2.47 8.41
CA LEU A 160 3.46 3.38 7.27
C LEU A 160 2.42 4.47 7.60
N GLY A 161 1.91 4.48 8.84
CA GLY A 161 0.94 5.46 9.34
C GLY A 161 1.56 6.48 10.27
#